data_AF-A0AA38MJY3-F1
#
_entry.id   AF-A0AA38MJY3-F1
#
_cell.length_a   1.000
_cell.length_b   1.000
_cell.length_c   1.000
_cell.angle_alpha   90.00
_cell.angle_beta   90.00
_cell.angle_gamma   90.00
#
_symmetry.space_group_name_H-M   'P 1'
#
loop_
_entity.id
_entity.type
_entity.pdbx_description
1 polymer ?
#
loop_
_entity_poly.entity_id
_entity_poly.type
_entity_poly.pdbx_seq_one_letter_code
_entity_poly.pdbx_strand_id
1 'polypeptide(L)'
;MFTSKTGKGKPLHSQTREIIAGVMHFMKQEAEEGTTIPIANYRERVRAATGISKNAYHSIAKEQGKVKFGEKSSFSSFYTDKNKTCTESH
;
A
#
# COMPACT_ATOMS: atom_id res chain seq x y z
N MET A 1 7.55 -17.99 -4.56
CA MET A 1 6.30 -17.85 -5.35
C MET A 1 5.60 -16.55 -4.95
N PHE A 2 5.20 -15.73 -5.92
CA PHE A 2 4.36 -14.56 -5.64
C PHE A 2 2.91 -15.01 -5.48
N THR A 3 2.35 -14.87 -4.28
CA THR A 3 0.93 -15.12 -4.05
C THR A 3 0.15 -13.82 -4.33
N SER A 4 -0.76 -13.85 -5.31
CA SER A 4 -1.62 -12.70 -5.62
C SER A 4 -2.62 -12.48 -4.48
N LYS A 5 -2.44 -11.42 -3.70
CA LYS A 5 -3.39 -11.04 -2.63
C LYS A 5 -4.68 -10.41 -3.14
N THR A 6 -4.68 -9.94 -4.39
CA THR A 6 -5.78 -9.21 -5.03
C THR A 6 -5.95 -9.65 -6.49
N GLY A 7 -7.12 -9.40 -7.09
CA GLY A 7 -7.40 -9.65 -8.51
C GLY A 7 -7.98 -11.03 -8.85
N LYS A 8 -8.11 -11.95 -7.89
CA LYS A 8 -8.79 -13.23 -8.08
C LYS A 8 -10.30 -13.08 -7.84
N GLY A 9 -11.03 -12.64 -8.87
CA GLY A 9 -12.50 -12.58 -8.87
C GLY A 9 -13.13 -11.34 -8.22
N LYS A 10 -12.32 -10.39 -7.71
CA LYS A 10 -12.80 -9.10 -7.20
C LYS A 10 -12.11 -7.94 -7.93
N PRO A 11 -12.88 -6.94 -8.40
CA PRO A 11 -12.29 -5.78 -9.06
C PRO A 11 -11.41 -5.01 -8.08
N LEU A 12 -10.26 -4.52 -8.58
CA LEU A 12 -9.44 -3.56 -7.84
C LEU A 12 -10.16 -2.22 -7.78
N HIS A 13 -10.13 -1.59 -6.60
CA HIS A 13 -10.64 -0.24 -6.38
C HIS A 13 -9.86 0.76 -7.25
N SER A 14 -10.52 1.84 -7.69
CA SER A 14 -9.94 2.87 -8.58
C SER A 14 -8.62 3.42 -8.04
N GLN A 15 -8.61 3.81 -6.76
CA GLN A 15 -7.41 4.33 -6.08
C GLN A 15 -6.23 3.34 -6.13
N THR A 16 -6.49 2.03 -6.00
CA THR A 16 -5.43 1.03 -6.10
C THR A 16 -4.87 0.96 -7.52
N ARG A 17 -5.74 1.08 -8.54
CA ARG A 17 -5.33 1.10 -9.94
C ARG A 17 -4.49 2.34 -10.26
N GLU A 18 -4.89 3.50 -9.74
CA GLU A 18 -4.15 4.76 -9.88
C GLU A 18 -2.75 4.66 -9.27
N ILE A 19 -2.64 4.12 -8.05
CA ILE A 19 -1.34 3.91 -7.40
C ILE A 19 -0.47 2.96 -8.22
N ILE A 20 -1.03 1.84 -8.72
CA ILE A 20 -0.28 0.89 -9.56
C ILE A 20 0.19 1.56 -10.85
N ALA A 21 -0.66 2.33 -11.52
CA ALA A 21 -0.31 3.04 -12.74
C ALA A 21 0.81 4.07 -12.50
N GLY A 22 0.76 4.81 -11.38
CA GLY A 22 1.83 5.74 -10.98
C GLY A 22 3.17 5.02 -10.78
N VAL A 23 3.16 3.87 -10.09
CA VAL A 23 4.37 3.07 -9.90
C VAL A 23 4.92 2.55 -11.23
N MET A 24 4.05 2.09 -12.13
CA MET A 24 4.48 1.63 -13.47
C MET A 24 5.14 2.75 -14.27
N HIS A 25 4.57 3.95 -14.25
CA HIS A 25 5.14 5.11 -14.94
C HIS A 25 6.50 5.49 -14.36
N PHE A 26 6.59 5.60 -13.03
CA PHE A 26 7.83 5.93 -12.33
C PHE A 26 8.94 4.91 -12.61
N MET A 27 8.64 3.61 -12.54
CA MET A 27 9.63 2.55 -12.80
C MET A 27 10.11 2.55 -14.26
N LYS A 28 9.22 2.89 -15.21
CA LYS A 28 9.60 3.04 -16.61
C LYS A 28 10.58 4.20 -16.80
N GLN A 29 10.29 5.37 -16.21
CA GLN A 29 11.18 6.52 -16.26
C GLN A 29 12.55 6.21 -15.65
N GLU A 30 12.59 5.58 -14.48
CA GLU A 30 13.85 5.25 -13.82
C GLU A 30 14.69 4.23 -14.60
N ALA A 31 14.04 3.31 -15.32
CA ALA A 31 14.70 2.38 -16.22
C ALA A 31 15.29 3.08 -17.45
N GLU A 32 14.58 4.04 -18.02
CA GLU A 32 15.05 4.86 -19.15
C GLU A 32 16.22 5.77 -18.76
N GLU A 33 16.21 6.30 -17.54
CA GLU A 33 17.28 7.17 -17.00
C GLU A 33 18.52 6.39 -16.52
N GLY A 34 18.44 5.05 -16.42
CA GLY A 34 19.56 4.22 -15.95
C GLY A 34 19.88 4.38 -14.46
N THR A 35 18.88 4.73 -13.64
CA THR A 35 19.11 5.08 -12.23
C THR A 35 19.44 3.84 -11.37
N THR A 36 20.69 3.74 -10.90
CA THR A 36 21.10 2.78 -9.85
C THR A 36 20.53 3.20 -8.49
N ILE A 37 19.65 2.38 -7.90
CA ILE A 37 18.90 2.73 -6.68
C ILE A 37 19.84 2.94 -5.47
N PRO A 38 20.02 4.18 -4.96
CA PRO A 38 20.71 4.36 -3.70
C PRO A 38 19.76 3.96 -2.57
N ILE A 39 20.16 2.95 -1.79
CA ILE A 39 19.34 2.38 -0.69
C ILE A 39 18.93 3.45 0.32
N ALA A 40 19.70 4.52 0.51
CA ALA A 40 19.35 5.61 1.43
C ALA A 40 18.03 6.31 1.07
N ASN A 41 17.69 6.41 -0.22
CA ASN A 41 16.59 7.26 -0.71
C ASN A 41 15.31 6.49 -1.05
N TYR A 42 15.24 5.18 -0.73
CA TYR A 42 14.10 4.34 -1.12
C TYR A 42 12.74 4.87 -0.61
N ARG A 43 12.71 5.50 0.57
CA ARG A 43 11.47 6.04 1.16
C ARG A 43 10.87 7.14 0.32
N GLU A 44 11.70 8.03 -0.21
CA GLU A 44 11.25 9.16 -1.02
C GLU A 44 10.76 8.67 -2.37
N ARG A 45 11.46 7.70 -2.96
CA ARG A 45 11.06 7.04 -4.21
C ARG A 45 9.74 6.31 -4.08
N VAL A 46 9.49 5.60 -2.98
CA VAL A 46 8.17 4.97 -2.74
C VAL A 46 7.07 6.02 -2.73
N ARG A 47 7.27 7.17 -2.07
CA ARG A 47 6.27 8.25 -2.09
C ARG A 47 6.09 8.84 -3.49
N ALA A 48 7.18 9.07 -4.23
CA ALA A 48 7.12 9.59 -5.59
C ALA A 48 6.36 8.63 -6.52
N ALA A 49 6.67 7.34 -6.45
CA ALA A 49 6.03 6.31 -7.27
C ALA A 49 4.53 6.13 -6.95
N THR A 50 4.15 6.26 -5.68
CA THR A 50 2.77 5.99 -5.22
C THR A 50 1.90 7.25 -5.09
N GLY A 51 2.50 8.44 -5.12
CA GLY A 51 1.79 9.72 -4.97
C GLY A 51 1.17 9.96 -3.59
N ILE A 52 1.50 9.16 -2.56
CA ILE A 52 0.88 9.25 -1.24
C ILE A 52 1.52 10.32 -0.34
N SER A 53 0.73 10.85 0.60
CA SER A 53 1.24 11.81 1.58
C SER A 53 2.29 11.22 2.52
N LYS A 54 3.15 12.08 3.07
CA LYS A 54 4.13 11.67 4.09
C LYS A 54 3.46 10.95 5.27
N ASN A 55 2.32 11.45 5.75
CA ASN A 55 1.62 10.85 6.88
C ASN A 55 1.06 9.47 6.53
N ALA A 56 0.48 9.31 5.33
CA ALA A 56 0.00 8.01 4.85
C ALA A 56 1.16 7.00 4.78
N TYR A 57 2.31 7.41 4.23
CA TYR A 57 3.52 6.57 4.20
C TYR A 57 3.94 6.11 5.60
N HIS A 58 4.02 7.01 6.58
CA HIS A 58 4.44 6.63 7.95
C HIS A 58 3.43 5.68 8.60
N SER A 59 2.13 5.90 8.41
CA SER A 59 1.09 5.00 8.91
C SER A 59 1.25 3.59 8.32
N ILE A 60 1.39 3.50 7.00
CA ILE A 60 1.59 2.24 6.28
C ILE A 60 2.89 1.55 6.71
N ALA A 61 3.99 2.30 6.87
CA ALA A 61 5.27 1.74 7.31
C ALA A 61 5.20 1.17 8.74
N LYS A 62 4.51 1.88 9.65
CA LYS A 62 4.27 1.39 11.02
C LYS A 62 3.45 0.10 11.00
N GLU A 63 2.38 0.07 10.21
CA GLU A 63 1.53 -1.11 10.08
C GLU A 63 2.25 -2.28 9.42
N GLN A 64 3.07 -2.01 8.40
CA GLN A 64 3.95 -3.01 7.79
C GLN A 64 4.87 -3.65 8.82
N GLY A 65 5.42 -2.87 9.75
CA GLY A 65 6.18 -3.38 10.89
C GLY A 65 5.38 -4.40 11.69
N LYS A 66 4.18 -4.03 12.14
CA LYS A 66 3.30 -4.92 12.92
C LYS A 66 2.95 -6.21 12.19
N VAL A 67 2.70 -6.13 10.89
CA VAL A 67 2.42 -7.31 10.06
C VAL A 67 3.65 -8.22 9.94
N LYS A 68 4.85 -7.63 9.78
CA LYS A 68 6.11 -8.38 9.70
C LYS A 68 6.49 -9.06 11.03
N PHE A 69 6.25 -8.40 12.15
CA PHE A 69 6.53 -8.94 13.49
C PHE A 69 5.46 -9.91 14.01
N GLY A 70 4.41 -10.18 13.22
CA GLY A 70 3.35 -11.12 13.59
C GLY A 70 2.33 -10.56 14.58
N GLU A 71 2.43 -9.29 14.97
CA GLU A 71 1.42 -8.60 15.80
C GLU A 71 0.07 -8.44 15.06
N LYS A 72 0.09 -8.50 13.72
CA LYS A 72 -1.11 -8.38 12.89
C LYS A 72 -1.07 -9.30 11.67
N SER A 73 -2.20 -9.89 11.31
CA SER A 73 -2.29 -10.81 10.16
C SER A 73 -2.41 -10.11 8.79
N SER A 74 -2.90 -8.86 8.75
CA SER A 74 -3.12 -8.09 7.52
C SER A 74 -3.16 -6.58 7.75
N PHE A 75 -3.09 -5.77 6.69
CA PHE A 75 -3.26 -4.32 6.77
C PHE A 75 -4.71 -3.97 7.13
N SER A 76 -4.91 -2.91 7.91
CA SER A 76 -6.21 -2.33 8.19
C SER A 76 -6.81 -1.79 6.91
N SER A 77 -8.11 -2.01 6.74
CA SER A 77 -8.88 -1.29 5.74
C SER A 77 -9.26 0.07 6.31
N PHE A 78 -9.15 1.13 5.50
CA PHE A 78 -9.53 2.50 5.88
C PHE A 78 -11.05 2.73 5.98
N TYR A 79 -11.87 1.68 5.89
CA TYR A 79 -13.28 1.82 6.22
C TYR A 79 -13.42 2.05 7.71
N THR A 80 -13.74 3.30 8.09
CA THR A 80 -14.50 3.52 9.31
C THR A 80 -15.83 2.82 9.08
N ASP A 81 -16.02 1.67 9.72
CA ASP A 81 -17.35 1.07 9.82
C ASP A 81 -18.21 2.03 10.63
N LYS A 82 -18.96 2.90 9.95
CA LYS A 82 -19.91 3.80 10.60
C LYS A 82 -21.18 3.08 11.05
N ASN A 83 -21.30 1.76 10.85
CA ASN A 83 -22.51 1.00 11.16
C ASN A 83 -22.23 -0.32 11.90
N LYS A 84 -21.60 -0.25 13.08
CA LYS A 84 -21.73 -1.31 14.09
C LYS A 84 -22.54 -0.82 15.28
N THR A 85 -23.84 -0.61 15.08
CA THR A 85 -24.82 -0.60 16.17
C THR A 85 -25.09 -2.03 16.62
N CYS A 86 -25.19 -2.19 17.94
CA CYS A 86 -25.34 -3.42 18.72
C CYS A 86 -26.38 -4.42 18.21
N THR A 87 -26.09 -5.70 18.47
CA THR A 87 -27.07 -6.58 19.13
C THR A 87 -26.34 -7.34 20.23
N GLU A 88 -26.52 -6.91 21.48
CA GLU A 88 -26.48 -7.83 22.61
C GLU A 88 -27.61 -8.83 22.40
N SER A 89 -27.28 -10.12 22.40
CA SER A 89 -28.30 -11.17 22.48
C SER A 89 -28.15 -11.84 23.83
N HIS A 90 -29.23 -11.75 24.59
CA HIS A 90 -29.50 -12.34 25.89
C HIS A 90 -29.36 -13.86 25.91
#